data_AF-A0A852CNR6-F1
#
_entry.id   AF-A0A852CNR6-F1
#
_cell.length_a   1.000
_cell.length_b   1.000
_cell.length_c   1.000
_cell.angle_alpha   90.00
_cell.angle_beta   90.00
_cell.angle_gamma   90.00
#
_symmetry.space_group_name_H-M   'P 1'
#
loop_
_entity.id
_entity.type
_entity.pdbx_description
1 polymer ?
#
loop_
_entity_poly.entity_id
_entity_poly.type
_entity_poly.pdbx_seq_one_letter_code
_entity_poly.pdbx_strand_id
1 'polypeptide(L)'
;MVNERHNGNLLVQLGPRLQACPQELLRQRRGRDGQPEYLIQWSVVSLEERAAEGSGTSSTESKPEKISLWMSAEEVCASCPALLGKRKLAGQWVKEEKAGGPLAADVPLDEEWLLEMKADVRSLVRRAGRQMADTGAPEASVLNTIHVLSAYAGIGSLADAFREAGALELLMKMLCHQEKEIRHSAGKMLRALASHNAGSWAYVLLSLSQQDGIEQHMDFESRYTLLELFAETTSCEEHCLSFEGIHLPQV
;
A
#
# COMPACT_ATOMS: atom_id res chain seq x y z
N MET A 1 4.06 -10.17 33.18
CA MET A 1 3.91 -8.75 32.82
C MET A 1 2.49 -8.35 33.15
N VAL A 2 2.29 -7.51 34.16
CA VAL A 2 0.96 -7.06 34.60
C VAL A 2 0.64 -5.82 33.80
N ASN A 3 -0.25 -5.92 32.81
CA ASN A 3 -0.72 -4.75 32.07
C ASN A 3 -1.66 -3.95 32.96
N GLU A 4 -1.22 -2.79 33.42
CA GLU A 4 -2.04 -1.86 34.18
C GLU A 4 -3.11 -1.24 33.28
N ARG A 5 -4.32 -1.06 33.81
CA ARG A 5 -5.44 -0.42 33.11
C ARG A 5 -5.70 0.92 33.75
N HIS A 6 -5.56 2.01 32.99
CA HIS A 6 -5.92 3.34 33.46
C HIS A 6 -7.10 3.87 32.64
N ASN A 7 -8.20 4.18 33.32
CA ASN A 7 -9.44 4.66 32.70
C ASN A 7 -10.05 3.70 31.65
N GLY A 8 -9.86 2.38 31.84
CA GLY A 8 -10.36 1.33 30.93
C GLY A 8 -9.50 1.07 29.70
N ASN A 9 -8.46 1.86 29.46
CA ASN A 9 -7.50 1.67 28.37
C ASN A 9 -6.28 0.87 28.86
N LEU A 10 -5.75 0.03 27.97
CA LEU A 10 -4.56 -0.79 28.17
C LEU A 10 -3.31 0.08 28.16
N LEU A 11 -2.52 0.03 29.24
CA LEU A 11 -1.17 0.59 29.25
C LEU A 11 -0.19 -0.52 28.92
N VAL A 12 0.59 -0.32 27.87
CA VAL A 12 1.61 -1.28 27.43
C VAL A 12 2.96 -0.79 27.94
N GLN A 13 3.66 -1.60 28.74
CA GLN A 13 5.04 -1.33 29.13
C GLN A 13 5.98 -1.73 28.00
N LEU A 14 6.66 -0.75 27.41
CA LEU A 14 7.63 -0.97 26.32
C LEU A 14 9.07 -1.14 26.85
N GLY A 15 9.32 -0.79 28.11
CA GLY A 15 10.62 -0.96 28.77
C GLY A 15 10.59 -0.51 30.24
N PRO A 16 11.73 -0.54 30.95
CA PRO A 16 11.82 -0.23 32.38
C PRO A 16 11.35 1.19 32.75
N ARG A 17 11.31 2.11 31.77
CA ARG A 17 10.96 3.52 31.94
C ARG A 17 10.03 4.06 30.86
N LEU A 18 9.47 3.21 29.99
CA LEU A 18 8.65 3.64 28.84
C LEU A 18 7.29 2.94 28.84
N GLN A 19 6.24 3.74 28.73
CA GLN A 19 4.86 3.26 28.70
C GLN A 19 4.13 3.86 27.51
N ALA A 20 3.43 3.02 26.75
CA ALA A 20 2.56 3.44 25.66
C ALA A 20 1.10 3.43 26.12
N CYS A 21 0.39 4.52 25.84
CA CYS A 21 -1.04 4.62 26.08
C CYS A 21 -1.79 5.06 24.81
N PRO A 22 -2.98 4.50 24.55
CA PRO A 22 -3.77 4.85 23.39
C PRO A 22 -4.43 6.21 23.65
N GLN A 23 -4.20 7.15 22.75
CA GLN A 23 -4.59 8.55 22.90
C GLN A 23 -5.80 8.90 22.04
N GLU A 24 -5.78 8.55 20.74
CA GLU A 24 -6.80 9.00 19.79
C GLU A 24 -7.00 7.97 18.67
N LEU A 25 -8.25 7.83 18.21
CA LEU A 25 -8.59 7.06 17.01
C LEU A 25 -8.59 8.03 15.83
N LEU A 26 -7.62 7.89 14.94
CA LEU A 26 -7.38 8.83 13.84
C LEU A 26 -8.22 8.50 12.60
N ARG A 27 -8.36 7.21 12.27
CA ARG A 27 -8.98 6.78 11.01
C ARG A 27 -9.60 5.39 11.13
N GLN A 28 -10.59 5.11 10.29
CA GLN A 28 -11.17 3.78 10.11
C GLN A 28 -11.07 3.38 8.63
N ARG A 29 -10.77 2.11 8.37
CA ARG A 29 -10.81 1.49 7.04
C ARG A 29 -11.52 0.14 7.10
N ARG A 30 -11.92 -0.39 5.95
CA ARG A 30 -12.28 -1.81 5.85
C ARG A 30 -11.00 -2.61 5.61
N GLY A 31 -10.75 -3.58 6.49
CA GLY A 31 -9.70 -4.58 6.35
C GLY A 31 -9.99 -5.54 5.20
N ARG A 32 -9.02 -6.39 4.91
CA ARG A 32 -9.06 -7.35 3.79
C ARG A 32 -10.15 -8.41 3.96
N ASP A 33 -10.57 -8.67 5.20
CA ASP A 33 -11.65 -9.55 5.62
C ASP A 33 -13.04 -8.87 5.62
N GLY A 34 -13.11 -7.59 5.23
CA GLY A 34 -14.32 -6.78 5.27
C GLY A 34 -14.68 -6.26 6.67
N GLN A 35 -13.89 -6.58 7.70
CA GLN A 35 -14.08 -6.08 9.06
C GLN A 35 -13.51 -4.66 9.21
N PRO A 36 -14.01 -3.85 10.14
CA PRO A 36 -13.48 -2.51 10.35
C PRO A 36 -12.16 -2.56 11.12
N GLU A 37 -11.13 -1.94 10.54
CA GLU A 37 -9.85 -1.66 11.18
C GLU A 37 -9.74 -0.18 11.55
N TYR A 38 -9.07 0.12 12.66
CA TYR A 38 -8.95 1.45 13.21
C TYR A 38 -7.48 1.81 13.42
N LEU A 39 -7.09 3.00 12.97
CA LEU A 39 -5.78 3.58 13.21
C LEU A 39 -5.81 4.30 14.55
N ILE A 40 -5.12 3.74 15.54
CA ILE A 40 -5.02 4.31 16.89
C ILE A 40 -3.65 4.97 17.03
N GLN A 41 -3.65 6.23 17.47
CA GLN A 41 -2.45 6.94 17.89
C GLN A 41 -2.17 6.62 19.35
N TRP A 42 -0.94 6.17 19.60
CA TRP A 42 -0.38 5.87 20.90
C TRP A 42 0.68 6.92 21.23
N SER A 43 0.67 7.41 22.46
CA SER A 43 1.75 8.23 22.99
C SER A 43 2.66 7.38 23.86
N VAL A 44 3.95 7.38 23.56
CA VAL A 44 4.99 6.80 24.39
C VAL A 44 5.48 7.87 25.35
N VAL A 45 5.32 7.60 26.64
CA VAL A 45 5.68 8.53 27.72
C VAL A 45 6.78 7.88 28.56
N SER A 46 7.77 8.67 28.95
CA SER A 46 8.77 8.23 29.92
C SER A 46 8.22 8.34 31.34
N LEU A 47 8.46 7.32 32.17
CA LEU A 47 7.99 7.30 33.56
C LEU A 47 8.61 8.43 34.40
N GLU A 48 9.81 8.91 34.01
CA GLU A 48 10.53 10.01 34.69
C GLU A 48 9.84 11.38 34.52
N GLU A 49 9.18 11.62 33.39
CA GLU A 49 8.42 12.87 33.15
C GLU A 49 7.16 12.97 34.02
N ARG A 50 6.58 11.84 34.43
CA ARG A 50 5.40 11.83 35.32
C ARG A 50 5.72 12.08 36.79
N ALA A 51 6.95 11.82 37.23
CA ALA A 51 7.39 12.16 38.59
C ALA A 51 7.74 13.65 38.74
N ALA A 52 7.90 14.38 37.63
CA ALA A 52 8.35 15.77 37.59
C ALA A 52 7.22 16.82 37.61
N GLU A 53 5.94 16.43 37.73
CA GLU A 53 4.85 17.41 37.97
C GLU A 53 4.93 18.07 39.36
N GLY A 54 5.89 17.69 40.21
CA GLY A 54 6.06 18.22 41.57
C GLY A 54 7.33 19.03 41.87
N SER A 55 8.31 19.14 40.97
CA SER A 55 9.54 19.88 41.30
C SER A 55 10.20 20.48 40.06
N GLY A 56 10.14 21.81 39.95
CA GLY A 56 10.72 22.56 38.85
C GLY A 56 12.23 22.34 38.73
N THR A 57 12.68 22.15 37.50
CA THR A 57 13.73 22.93 36.82
C THR A 57 13.99 22.32 35.44
N SER A 58 14.08 23.20 34.44
CA SER A 58 14.41 22.95 33.01
C SER A 58 13.60 21.87 32.28
N SER A 59 12.39 22.23 31.85
CA SER A 59 11.61 21.47 30.87
C SER A 59 12.05 21.86 29.46
N THR A 60 13.00 21.13 28.89
CA THR A 60 13.05 20.98 27.43
C THR A 60 11.74 20.30 27.02
N GLU A 61 10.96 20.89 26.11
CA GLU A 61 9.73 20.30 25.58
C GLU A 61 10.01 18.97 24.86
N SER A 62 10.17 17.88 25.61
CA SER A 62 10.20 16.52 25.06
C SER A 62 8.77 16.14 24.68
N LYS A 63 8.40 16.50 23.46
CA LYS A 63 7.15 16.07 22.84
C LYS A 63 7.06 14.54 22.94
N PRO A 64 6.00 13.98 23.55
CA PRO A 64 5.87 12.53 23.68
C PRO A 64 5.86 11.90 22.28
N GLU A 65 6.63 10.84 22.11
CA GLU A 65 6.77 10.17 20.82
C GLU A 65 5.43 9.52 20.46
N LYS A 66 4.95 9.79 19.25
CA LYS A 66 3.62 9.36 18.79
C LYS A 66 3.78 8.25 17.77
N ILE A 67 3.20 7.09 18.06
CA ILE A 67 3.19 5.93 17.16
C ILE A 67 1.75 5.66 16.77
N SER A 68 1.49 5.40 15.48
CA SER A 68 0.16 5.06 15.00
C SER A 68 0.12 3.60 14.57
N LEU A 69 -0.87 2.84 15.04
CA LEU A 69 -1.02 1.42 14.76
C LEU A 69 -2.44 1.11 14.28
N TRP A 70 -2.55 0.34 13.20
CA TRP A 70 -3.83 -0.23 12.77
C TRP A 70 -4.17 -1.43 13.65
N MET A 71 -5.40 -1.45 14.15
CA MET A 71 -5.91 -2.49 15.04
C MET A 71 -7.30 -2.90 14.58
N SER A 72 -7.63 -4.18 14.73
CA SER A 72 -8.96 -4.71 14.46
C SER A 72 -9.98 -4.21 15.48
N ALA A 73 -11.27 -4.35 15.16
CA ALA A 73 -12.35 -4.00 16.07
C ALA A 73 -12.24 -4.73 17.43
N GLU A 74 -11.83 -5.99 17.41
CA GLU A 74 -11.67 -6.83 18.60
C GLU A 74 -10.51 -6.33 19.48
N GLU A 75 -9.38 -6.01 18.85
CA GLU A 75 -8.20 -5.49 19.54
C GLU A 75 -8.44 -4.10 20.13
N VAL A 76 -9.18 -3.23 19.44
CA VAL A 76 -9.58 -1.91 19.96
C VAL A 76 -10.57 -2.06 21.12
N CYS A 77 -11.53 -2.98 21.04
CA CYS A 77 -12.44 -3.25 22.15
C CYS A 77 -11.69 -3.78 23.39
N ALA A 78 -10.66 -4.60 23.19
CA ALA A 78 -9.83 -5.13 24.28
C ALA A 78 -8.86 -4.09 24.86
N SER A 79 -8.34 -3.20 24.01
CA SER A 79 -7.23 -2.31 24.37
C SER A 79 -7.65 -0.88 24.69
N CYS A 80 -8.67 -0.33 24.04
CA CYS A 80 -9.10 1.05 24.22
C CYS A 80 -10.59 1.26 23.92
N PRO A 81 -11.51 0.59 24.66
CA PRO A 81 -12.94 0.69 24.41
C PRO A 81 -13.49 2.11 24.59
N ALA A 82 -12.83 2.95 25.39
CA ALA A 82 -13.24 4.33 25.64
C ALA A 82 -13.09 5.24 24.40
N LEU A 83 -12.23 4.89 23.44
CA LEU A 83 -12.01 5.66 22.20
C LEU A 83 -13.10 5.41 21.16
N LEU A 84 -13.77 4.25 21.20
CA LEU A 84 -14.90 3.92 20.31
C LEU A 84 -16.17 4.72 20.65
N GLY A 85 -16.36 5.10 21.92
CA GLY A 85 -17.55 5.81 22.39
C GLY A 85 -17.53 7.34 22.21
N LYS A 86 -16.38 7.94 21.89
CA LYS A 86 -16.21 9.40 21.80
C LYS A 86 -16.25 9.91 20.36
N ARG A 87 -17.35 9.70 19.66
CA ARG A 87 -17.69 10.50 18.46
C ARG A 87 -19.10 11.08 18.57
N LYS A 88 -19.22 12.16 19.34
CA LYS A 88 -20.22 13.21 19.10
C LYS A 88 -19.52 14.38 18.40
N LEU A 89 -19.81 14.52 17.10
CA LEU A 89 -19.88 15.76 16.33
C LEU A 89 -18.71 16.78 16.46
N ALA A 90 -17.71 16.67 15.60
CA ALA A 90 -16.97 17.82 15.06
C ALA A 90 -16.55 17.47 13.61
N GLY A 91 -16.79 18.40 12.68
CA GLY A 91 -16.93 18.21 11.22
C GLY A 91 -15.78 17.49 10.52
N GLN A 92 -15.98 16.84 9.37
CA GLN A 92 -16.72 17.31 8.22
C GLN A 92 -17.38 16.12 7.52
N TRP A 93 -18.72 16.05 7.62
CA TRP A 93 -19.52 15.24 6.71
C TRP A 93 -19.67 16.05 5.43
N VAL A 94 -18.96 15.66 4.35
CA VAL A 94 -19.52 15.89 3.01
C VAL A 94 -20.58 14.81 2.83
N LYS A 95 -21.79 15.16 3.24
CA LYS A 95 -23.01 14.43 2.96
C LYS A 95 -23.27 14.63 1.46
N GLU A 96 -22.94 13.62 0.66
CA GLU A 96 -23.57 13.48 -0.65
C GLU A 96 -25.06 13.23 -0.38
N GLU A 97 -25.91 14.14 -0.87
CA GLU A 97 -27.35 14.05 -0.73
C GLU A 97 -27.88 12.83 -1.50
N LYS A 98 -28.12 11.73 -0.79
CA LYS A 98 -29.13 10.76 -1.20
C LYS A 98 -30.48 11.22 -0.65
N ALA A 99 -31.17 12.07 -1.41
CA ALA A 99 -32.60 12.27 -1.25
C ALA A 99 -33.33 11.08 -1.90
N GLY A 100 -34.09 10.33 -1.10
CA GLY A 100 -34.96 9.28 -1.61
C GLY A 100 -36.10 9.88 -2.42
N GLY A 101 -36.08 9.65 -3.74
CA GLY A 101 -37.23 9.72 -4.63
C GLY A 101 -37.64 8.29 -5.04
N PRO A 102 -38.95 7.96 -5.09
CA PRO A 102 -39.40 6.62 -5.40
C PRO A 102 -39.31 6.31 -6.90
N LEU A 103 -38.78 5.13 -7.21
CA LEU A 103 -38.86 4.41 -8.49
C LEU A 103 -38.09 5.03 -9.68
N ALA A 104 -36.84 4.59 -9.86
CA ALA A 104 -36.25 4.40 -11.18
C ALA A 104 -35.20 3.29 -11.11
N ALA A 105 -35.41 2.27 -11.93
CA ALA A 105 -34.60 1.08 -12.24
C ALA A 105 -33.21 0.93 -11.59
N ASP A 106 -33.02 -0.21 -10.93
CA ASP A 106 -31.72 -0.89 -10.82
C ASP A 106 -31.08 -0.97 -12.22
N VAL A 107 -30.01 -0.21 -12.40
CA VAL A 107 -29.02 -0.45 -13.46
C VAL A 107 -27.70 -0.73 -12.74
N PRO A 108 -27.04 -1.88 -12.99
CA PRO A 108 -25.77 -2.26 -12.37
C PRO A 108 -24.60 -1.49 -13.01
N LEU A 109 -24.66 -0.15 -12.99
CA LEU A 109 -23.66 0.70 -13.66
C LEU A 109 -22.25 0.41 -13.15
N ASP A 110 -22.04 0.21 -11.85
CA ASP A 110 -20.69 0.03 -11.28
C ASP A 110 -19.94 -1.20 -11.84
N GLU A 111 -20.65 -2.25 -12.25
CA GLU A 111 -20.03 -3.42 -12.88
C GLU A 111 -19.77 -3.22 -14.37
N GLU A 112 -20.65 -2.49 -15.06
CA GLU A 112 -20.55 -2.21 -16.50
C GLU A 112 -19.40 -1.23 -16.80
N TRP A 113 -19.26 -0.15 -16.02
CA TRP A 113 -18.13 0.78 -16.12
C TRP A 113 -16.80 0.09 -15.80
N LEU A 114 -16.77 -0.78 -14.79
CA LEU A 114 -15.57 -1.53 -14.45
C LEU A 114 -15.19 -2.51 -15.56
N LEU A 115 -16.16 -3.18 -16.18
CA LEU A 115 -15.93 -4.05 -17.35
C LEU A 115 -15.37 -3.28 -18.53
N GLU A 116 -15.88 -2.08 -18.79
CA GLU A 116 -15.35 -1.18 -19.83
C GLU A 116 -13.90 -0.79 -19.52
N MET A 117 -13.60 -0.37 -18.30
CA MET A 117 -12.21 -0.05 -17.88
C MET A 117 -11.29 -1.27 -17.99
N LYS A 118 -11.75 -2.48 -17.63
CA LYS A 118 -10.99 -3.72 -17.82
C LYS A 118 -10.73 -4.02 -19.30
N ALA A 119 -11.71 -3.76 -20.18
CA ALA A 119 -11.53 -3.89 -21.61
C ALA A 119 -10.52 -2.85 -22.15
N ASP A 120 -10.57 -1.62 -21.66
CA ASP A 120 -9.65 -0.56 -22.04
C ASP A 120 -8.22 -0.88 -21.58
N VAL A 121 -8.01 -1.36 -20.35
CA VAL A 121 -6.70 -1.88 -19.88
C VAL A 121 -6.13 -2.90 -20.87
N ARG A 122 -6.93 -3.89 -21.29
CA ARG A 122 -6.47 -4.90 -22.28
C ARG A 122 -6.11 -4.27 -23.62
N SER A 123 -6.87 -3.27 -24.07
CA SER A 123 -6.58 -2.53 -25.32
C SER A 123 -5.29 -1.73 -25.21
N LEU A 124 -5.12 -0.98 -24.11
CA LEU A 124 -3.97 -0.14 -23.82
C LEU A 124 -2.69 -0.95 -23.67
N VAL A 125 -2.71 -2.09 -22.96
CA VAL A 125 -1.55 -2.99 -22.82
C VAL A 125 -1.11 -3.50 -24.20
N ARG A 126 -2.06 -3.97 -25.03
CA ARG A 126 -1.75 -4.39 -26.40
C ARG A 126 -1.23 -3.23 -27.25
N ARG A 127 -1.78 -2.03 -27.08
CA ARG A 127 -1.35 -0.83 -27.81
C ARG A 127 0.08 -0.44 -27.43
N ALA A 128 0.40 -0.37 -26.14
CA ALA A 128 1.74 -0.10 -25.64
C ALA A 128 2.74 -1.15 -26.13
N GLY A 129 2.37 -2.43 -26.11
CA GLY A 129 3.20 -3.52 -26.64
C GLY A 129 3.50 -3.37 -28.13
N ARG A 130 2.52 -2.98 -28.95
CA ARG A 130 2.74 -2.67 -30.38
C ARG A 130 3.63 -1.44 -30.57
N GLN A 131 3.33 -0.36 -29.84
CA GLN A 131 4.09 0.89 -29.89
C GLN A 131 5.55 0.73 -29.49
N MET A 132 5.85 -0.21 -28.58
CA MET A 132 7.22 -0.52 -28.17
C MET A 132 7.95 -1.50 -29.10
N ALA A 133 7.22 -2.34 -29.83
CA ALA A 133 7.80 -3.22 -30.83
C ALA A 133 8.09 -2.50 -32.15
N ASP A 134 7.32 -1.46 -32.44
CA ASP A 134 7.41 -0.70 -33.69
C ASP A 134 8.41 0.45 -33.55
N THR A 135 9.57 0.33 -34.18
CA THR A 135 10.68 1.30 -34.11
C THR A 135 10.33 2.66 -34.74
N GLY A 136 9.17 2.78 -35.41
CA GLY A 136 8.70 4.00 -36.06
C GLY A 136 7.65 4.82 -35.29
N ALA A 137 7.20 4.37 -34.11
CA ALA A 137 6.20 5.09 -33.33
C ALA A 137 6.81 6.32 -32.63
N PRO A 138 6.13 7.49 -32.62
CA PRO A 138 6.60 8.65 -31.86
C PRO A 138 6.70 8.30 -30.36
N GLU A 139 7.86 8.53 -29.75
CA GLU A 139 8.12 8.24 -28.32
C GLU A 139 7.07 8.86 -27.39
N ALA A 140 6.60 10.07 -27.72
CA ALA A 140 5.51 10.76 -27.00
C ALA A 140 4.18 9.98 -27.00
N SER A 141 3.89 9.24 -28.08
CA SER A 141 2.66 8.43 -28.17
C SER A 141 2.72 7.18 -27.30
N VAL A 142 3.91 6.64 -27.07
CA VAL A 142 4.16 5.49 -26.21
C VAL A 142 4.03 5.90 -24.75
N LEU A 143 4.68 7.02 -24.38
CA LEU A 143 4.61 7.59 -23.03
C LEU A 143 3.18 7.95 -22.62
N ASN A 144 2.38 8.53 -23.52
CA ASN A 144 0.97 8.84 -23.24
C ASN A 144 0.18 7.57 -22.87
N THR A 145 0.35 6.48 -23.64
CA THR A 145 -0.31 5.19 -23.31
C THR A 145 0.20 4.65 -21.97
N ILE A 146 1.51 4.72 -21.71
CA ILE A 146 2.13 4.25 -20.46
C ILE A 146 1.63 5.04 -19.25
N HIS A 147 1.46 6.35 -19.35
CA HIS A 147 0.95 7.17 -18.24
C HIS A 147 -0.50 6.83 -17.89
N VAL A 148 -1.35 6.58 -18.89
CA VAL A 148 -2.72 6.11 -18.65
C VAL A 148 -2.71 4.74 -17.98
N LEU A 149 -1.90 3.80 -18.49
CA LEU A 149 -1.70 2.50 -17.86
C LEU A 149 -1.18 2.62 -16.41
N SER A 150 -0.30 3.59 -16.14
CA SER A 150 0.22 3.86 -14.80
C SER A 150 -0.86 4.35 -13.84
N ALA A 151 -1.77 5.19 -14.32
CA ALA A 151 -2.93 5.62 -13.52
C ALA A 151 -3.87 4.44 -13.22
N TYR A 152 -4.12 3.58 -14.21
CA TYR A 152 -4.97 2.40 -14.04
C TYR A 152 -4.33 1.32 -13.14
N ALA A 153 -3.01 1.19 -13.14
CA ALA A 153 -2.29 0.27 -12.27
C ALA A 153 -2.48 0.58 -10.77
N GLY A 154 -2.78 1.84 -10.43
CA GLY A 154 -3.13 2.24 -9.05
C GLY A 154 -4.55 1.85 -8.62
N ILE A 155 -5.35 1.27 -9.51
CA ILE A 155 -6.72 0.82 -9.22
C ILE A 155 -6.70 -0.69 -9.01
N GLY A 156 -6.79 -1.12 -7.76
CA GLY A 156 -6.68 -2.54 -7.39
C GLY A 156 -7.70 -3.46 -8.09
N SER A 157 -8.92 -2.98 -8.39
CA SER A 157 -9.95 -3.76 -9.10
C SER A 157 -9.62 -4.05 -10.57
N LEU A 158 -8.61 -3.36 -11.13
CA LEU A 158 -8.11 -3.59 -12.48
C LEU A 158 -6.88 -4.51 -12.53
N ALA A 159 -6.27 -4.84 -11.39
CA ALA A 159 -5.04 -5.63 -11.33
C ALA A 159 -5.15 -6.98 -12.07
N ASP A 160 -6.33 -7.62 -11.99
CA ASP A 160 -6.61 -8.86 -12.72
C ASP A 160 -6.65 -8.66 -14.24
N ALA A 161 -7.17 -7.53 -14.71
CA ALA A 161 -7.19 -7.22 -16.15
C ALA A 161 -5.78 -6.96 -16.70
N PHE A 162 -4.87 -6.37 -15.92
CA PHE A 162 -3.46 -6.26 -16.29
C PHE A 162 -2.81 -7.63 -16.43
N ARG A 163 -3.06 -8.55 -15.49
CA ARG A 163 -2.54 -9.91 -15.55
C ARG A 163 -3.07 -10.66 -16.77
N GLU A 164 -4.38 -10.65 -16.98
CA GLU A 164 -5.04 -11.29 -18.14
C GLU A 164 -4.56 -10.73 -19.48
N ALA A 165 -4.18 -9.45 -19.51
CA ALA A 165 -3.68 -8.79 -20.72
C ALA A 165 -2.22 -9.15 -21.07
N GLY A 166 -1.48 -9.86 -20.20
CA GLY A 166 -0.04 -10.04 -20.37
C GLY A 166 0.74 -8.73 -20.14
N ALA A 167 0.31 -7.92 -19.16
CA ALA A 167 1.02 -6.68 -18.83
C ALA A 167 2.42 -6.93 -18.27
N LEU A 168 2.69 -8.12 -17.76
CA LEU A 168 3.99 -8.51 -17.24
C LEU A 168 5.07 -8.46 -18.32
N GLU A 169 4.84 -9.12 -19.46
CA GLU A 169 5.83 -9.14 -20.54
C GLU A 169 6.10 -7.74 -21.09
N LEU A 170 5.08 -6.88 -21.07
CA LEU A 170 5.22 -5.46 -21.40
C LEU A 170 6.12 -4.74 -20.37
N LEU A 171 5.86 -4.92 -19.07
CA LEU A 171 6.63 -4.28 -18.00
C LEU A 171 8.10 -4.73 -18.00
N MET A 172 8.38 -6.00 -18.25
CA MET A 172 9.75 -6.50 -18.41
C MET A 172 10.47 -5.80 -19.56
N LYS A 173 9.81 -5.63 -20.71
CA LYS A 173 10.38 -4.87 -21.84
C LYS A 173 10.57 -3.39 -21.50
N MET A 174 9.65 -2.79 -20.75
CA MET A 174 9.75 -1.38 -20.35
C MET A 174 10.91 -1.14 -19.39
N LEU A 175 11.18 -2.07 -18.46
CA LEU A 175 12.32 -1.99 -17.54
C LEU A 175 13.69 -1.99 -18.23
N CYS A 176 13.77 -2.61 -19.42
CA CYS A 176 14.98 -2.65 -20.23
C CYS A 176 15.02 -1.59 -21.34
N HIS A 177 14.09 -0.63 -21.34
CA HIS A 177 14.02 0.40 -22.37
C HIS A 177 15.10 1.48 -22.21
N GLN A 178 15.57 2.06 -23.33
CA GLN A 178 16.59 3.13 -23.30
C GLN A 178 16.08 4.40 -22.61
N GLU A 179 14.82 4.76 -22.88
CA GLU A 179 14.14 5.91 -22.27
C GLU A 179 13.94 5.73 -20.75
N LYS A 180 14.35 6.73 -19.97
CA LYS A 180 14.31 6.69 -18.50
C LYS A 180 12.88 6.77 -17.97
N GLU A 181 12.03 7.59 -18.58
CA GLU A 181 10.63 7.76 -18.17
C GLU A 181 9.83 6.46 -18.33
N ILE A 182 10.13 5.65 -19.35
CA ILE A 182 9.49 4.36 -19.58
C ILE A 182 9.90 3.36 -18.49
N ARG A 183 11.19 3.30 -18.15
CA ARG A 183 11.70 2.45 -17.05
C ARG A 183 11.10 2.84 -15.70
N HIS A 184 11.10 4.14 -15.40
CA HIS A 184 10.53 4.66 -14.15
C HIS A 184 9.03 4.35 -14.04
N SER A 185 8.28 4.52 -15.12
CA SER A 185 6.86 4.18 -15.16
C SER A 185 6.63 2.67 -14.97
N ALA A 186 7.48 1.82 -15.54
CA ALA A 186 7.44 0.38 -15.34
C ALA A 186 7.61 0.00 -13.87
N GLY A 187 8.61 0.57 -13.19
CA GLY A 187 8.84 0.35 -11.75
C GLY A 187 7.65 0.78 -10.90
N LYS A 188 7.06 1.95 -11.19
CA LYS A 188 5.87 2.44 -10.49
C LYS A 188 4.65 1.54 -10.70
N MET A 189 4.41 1.11 -11.93
CA MET A 189 3.34 0.19 -12.28
C MET A 189 3.51 -1.15 -11.58
N LEU A 190 4.73 -1.70 -11.58
CA LEU A 190 5.06 -2.93 -10.87
C LEU A 190 4.76 -2.82 -9.39
N ARG A 191 5.19 -1.74 -8.72
CA ARG A 191 4.91 -1.52 -7.30
C ARG A 191 3.41 -1.41 -7.01
N ALA A 192 2.68 -0.65 -7.82
CA ALA A 192 1.24 -0.50 -7.66
C ALA A 192 0.51 -1.86 -7.79
N LEU A 193 0.81 -2.61 -8.85
CA LEU A 193 0.16 -3.90 -9.07
C LEU A 193 0.57 -4.96 -8.04
N ALA A 194 1.84 -4.95 -7.58
CA ALA A 194 2.35 -5.81 -6.52
C ALA A 194 1.58 -5.66 -5.21
N SER A 195 1.26 -4.43 -4.83
CA SER A 195 0.47 -4.14 -3.63
C SER A 195 -0.95 -4.74 -3.65
N HIS A 196 -1.47 -5.06 -4.84
CA HIS A 196 -2.83 -5.57 -5.02
C HIS A 196 -2.90 -7.09 -5.21
N ASN A 197 -1.84 -7.76 -5.67
CA ASN A 197 -1.88 -9.21 -5.97
C ASN A 197 -0.53 -9.93 -5.77
N ALA A 198 -0.02 -9.99 -4.53
CA ALA A 198 1.29 -10.54 -4.20
C ALA A 198 1.63 -11.91 -4.86
N GLY A 199 0.65 -12.82 -4.99
CA GLY A 199 0.86 -14.16 -5.56
C GLY A 199 1.22 -14.17 -7.05
N SER A 200 0.67 -13.25 -7.85
CA SER A 200 1.02 -13.16 -9.28
C SER A 200 2.40 -12.51 -9.50
N TRP A 201 2.90 -11.75 -8.51
CA TRP A 201 4.12 -10.96 -8.63
C TRP A 201 5.37 -11.67 -8.10
N ALA A 202 5.23 -12.71 -7.27
CA ALA A 202 6.31 -13.64 -6.97
C ALA A 202 6.87 -14.30 -8.25
N TYR A 203 5.99 -14.65 -9.20
CA TYR A 203 6.39 -15.18 -10.52
C TYR A 203 7.19 -14.16 -11.34
N VAL A 204 6.88 -12.87 -11.20
CA VAL A 204 7.56 -11.78 -11.90
C VAL A 204 8.98 -11.61 -11.41
N LEU A 205 9.16 -11.58 -10.09
CA LEU A 205 10.48 -11.52 -9.47
C LEU A 205 11.32 -12.76 -9.84
N LEU A 206 10.71 -13.94 -9.84
CA LEU A 206 11.35 -15.18 -10.28
C LEU A 206 11.76 -15.12 -11.77
N SER A 207 10.90 -14.59 -12.63
CA SER A 207 11.18 -14.46 -14.07
C SER A 207 12.27 -13.42 -14.35
N LEU A 208 12.30 -12.33 -13.58
CA LEU A 208 13.35 -11.31 -13.67
C LEU A 208 14.69 -11.83 -13.15
N SER A 209 14.70 -12.62 -12.07
CA SER A 209 15.93 -13.19 -11.53
C SER A 209 16.55 -14.27 -12.39
N GLN A 210 15.76 -14.93 -13.25
CA GLN A 210 16.24 -15.90 -14.23
C GLN A 210 16.78 -15.25 -15.52
N GLN A 211 16.59 -13.94 -15.70
CA GLN A 211 17.16 -13.23 -16.85
C GLN A 211 18.62 -12.86 -16.58
N ASP A 212 19.54 -13.56 -17.23
CA ASP A 212 20.97 -13.26 -17.19
C ASP A 212 21.24 -11.81 -17.64
N GLY A 213 21.93 -11.04 -16.79
CA GLY A 213 22.40 -9.71 -17.13
C GLY A 213 21.34 -8.60 -17.09
N ILE A 214 20.13 -8.86 -16.58
CA ILE A 214 19.09 -7.83 -16.44
C ILE A 214 19.57 -6.61 -15.64
N GLU A 215 20.43 -6.84 -14.65
CA GLU A 215 21.05 -5.80 -13.82
C GLU A 215 21.93 -4.83 -14.61
N GLN A 216 22.53 -5.27 -15.72
CA GLN A 216 23.41 -4.43 -16.54
C GLN A 216 22.61 -3.46 -17.42
N HIS A 217 21.32 -3.73 -17.64
CA HIS A 217 20.42 -2.94 -18.48
C HIS A 217 19.44 -2.08 -17.67
N MET A 218 19.30 -2.33 -16.36
CA MET A 218 18.44 -1.56 -15.46
C MET A 218 19.18 -0.41 -14.77
N ASP A 219 18.51 0.73 -14.61
CA ASP A 219 19.06 1.82 -13.80
C ASP A 219 18.97 1.51 -12.30
N PHE A 220 19.62 2.34 -11.48
CA PHE A 220 19.66 2.16 -10.03
C PHE A 220 18.25 2.14 -9.41
N GLU A 221 17.36 3.03 -9.84
CA GLU A 221 15.97 3.13 -9.34
C GLU A 221 15.14 1.89 -9.65
N SER A 222 15.27 1.33 -10.86
CA SER A 222 14.57 0.11 -11.25
C SER A 222 15.09 -1.10 -10.46
N ARG A 223 16.42 -1.21 -10.28
CA ARG A 223 17.04 -2.25 -9.45
C ARG A 223 16.60 -2.14 -7.99
N TYR A 224 16.60 -0.94 -7.43
CA TYR A 224 16.16 -0.67 -6.06
C TYR A 224 14.68 -1.04 -5.87
N THR A 225 13.82 -0.66 -6.81
CA THR A 225 12.39 -1.01 -6.77
C THR A 225 12.18 -2.52 -6.81
N LEU A 226 12.93 -3.25 -7.64
CA LEU A 226 12.83 -4.72 -7.69
C LEU A 226 13.33 -5.38 -6.40
N LEU A 227 14.43 -4.88 -5.82
CA LEU A 227 14.96 -5.37 -4.56
C LEU A 227 14.00 -5.11 -3.39
N GLU A 228 13.37 -3.93 -3.36
CA GLU A 228 12.34 -3.60 -2.37
C GLU A 228 11.13 -4.54 -2.50
N LEU A 229 10.64 -4.76 -3.74
CA LEU A 229 9.56 -5.71 -4.00
C LEU A 229 9.92 -7.15 -3.62
N PHE A 230 11.18 -7.54 -3.79
CA PHE A 230 11.69 -8.84 -3.37
C PHE A 230 11.70 -8.98 -1.84
N ALA A 231 12.15 -7.95 -1.13
CA ALA A 231 12.10 -7.92 0.33
C ALA A 231 10.65 -7.96 0.84
N GLU A 232 9.74 -7.21 0.23
CA GLU A 232 8.31 -7.20 0.59
C GLU A 232 7.66 -8.58 0.38
N THR A 233 7.90 -9.23 -0.75
CA THR A 233 7.33 -10.56 -1.03
C THR A 233 7.90 -11.66 -0.14
N THR A 234 9.19 -11.60 0.23
CA THR A 234 9.84 -12.57 1.13
C THR A 234 9.53 -12.34 2.60
N SER A 235 9.16 -11.11 2.99
CA SER A 235 8.74 -10.78 4.36
C SER A 235 7.29 -11.17 4.70
N CYS A 236 6.49 -11.57 3.70
CA CYS A 236 5.14 -12.07 3.91
C CYS A 236 5.17 -13.53 4.37
N GLU A 237 4.91 -13.78 5.65
CA GLU A 237 5.03 -15.08 6.34
C GLU A 237 4.27 -16.26 5.69
N GLU A 238 3.37 -16.02 4.73
CA GLU A 238 2.55 -17.05 4.08
C GLU A 238 3.18 -17.66 2.82
N HIS A 239 4.25 -17.08 2.26
CA HIS A 239 4.84 -17.55 1.01
C HIS A 239 6.29 -17.99 1.24
N CYS A 240 6.48 -19.17 1.84
CA CYS A 240 7.77 -19.86 1.81
C CYS A 240 8.12 -20.26 0.37
N LEU A 241 8.65 -19.32 -0.40
CA LEU A 241 9.34 -19.60 -1.65
C LEU A 241 10.70 -20.19 -1.26
N SER A 242 10.88 -21.49 -1.48
CA SER A 242 12.19 -22.13 -1.36
C SER A 242 13.11 -21.60 -2.46
N PHE A 243 13.99 -20.66 -2.12
CA PHE A 243 14.97 -20.06 -3.01
C PHE A 243 16.24 -20.93 -3.09
N GLU A 244 16.14 -22.11 -3.69
CA GLU A 244 17.32 -22.89 -4.06
C GLU A 244 17.72 -22.50 -5.50
N GLY A 245 18.63 -21.53 -5.65
CA GLY A 245 19.28 -21.23 -6.94
C GLY A 245 19.10 -19.82 -7.51
N ILE A 246 18.64 -18.82 -6.75
CA ILE A 246 18.49 -17.46 -7.28
C ILE A 246 19.70 -16.62 -6.91
N HIS A 247 20.46 -16.23 -7.94
CA HIS A 247 21.54 -15.27 -7.80
C HIS A 247 20.93 -13.89 -7.57
N LEU A 248 21.12 -13.36 -6.37
CA LEU A 248 20.74 -11.99 -6.02
C LEU A 248 21.68 -11.00 -6.73
N PRO A 249 21.15 -9.82 -7.13
CA PRO A 249 21.98 -8.72 -7.61
C PRO A 249 23.04 -8.34 -6.59
N GLN A 250 24.31 -8.46 -6.98
CA GLN A 250 25.40 -7.91 -6.18
C GLN A 250 25.46 -6.40 -6.40
N VAL A 251 25.35 -5.66 -5.30
CA VAL A 251 25.49 -4.20 -5.23
C VAL A 251 26.96 -3.80 -5.26
#